data_AF-A0A8V0ZNC6-F1
#
_entry.id   AF-A0A8V0ZNC6-F1
#
_cell.length_a   1.000
_cell.length_b   1.000
_cell.length_c   1.000
_cell.angle_alpha   90.00
_cell.angle_beta   90.00
_cell.angle_gamma   90.00
#
_symmetry.space_group_name_H-M   'P 1'
#
loop_
_entity.id
_entity.type
_entity.pdbx_description
1 polymer ?
#
loop_
_entity_poly.entity_id
_entity_poly.type
_entity_poly.pdbx_seq_one_letter_code
_entity_poly.pdbx_strand_id
1 'polypeptide(L)'
;MQSLNKFIEDETIKGYDREAEMALEAVKSGEVDINQLAETWAKAYKETTLEYAKPEENSWDEDFADVYHDLIHSPASETLLNLEHNYFVSISELISERDVELKKLQERQGAEMDKVMQELGKSLTDQDVNSLAARHFESQQVN
;
A
#
# COMPACT_ATOMS: atom_id res chain seq x y z
N MET A 1 -25.88 18.15 -49.43
CA MET A 1 -25.09 18.33 -48.19
C MET A 1 -23.84 17.47 -48.16
N GLN A 2 -23.92 16.15 -48.39
CA GLN A 2 -22.74 15.27 -48.34
C GLN A 2 -21.60 15.66 -49.30
N SER A 3 -21.91 16.03 -50.54
CA SER A 3 -20.88 16.43 -51.52
C SER A 3 -20.18 17.75 -51.17
N LEU A 4 -20.87 18.68 -50.50
CA LEU A 4 -20.28 19.95 -50.07
C LEU A 4 -19.39 19.76 -48.85
N ASN A 5 -19.81 18.96 -47.87
CA ASN A 5 -18.99 18.63 -46.70
C ASN A 5 -17.71 17.91 -47.13
N LYS A 6 -17.81 16.96 -48.07
CA LYS A 6 -16.66 16.25 -48.61
C LYS A 6 -15.69 17.17 -49.36
N PHE A 7 -16.23 18.10 -50.16
CA PHE A 7 -15.41 19.11 -50.82
C PHE A 7 -14.70 20.04 -49.84
N ILE A 8 -15.40 20.49 -48.78
CA ILE A 8 -14.80 21.34 -47.75
C ILE A 8 -13.69 20.58 -47.02
N GLU A 9 -13.91 19.32 -46.65
CA GLU A 9 -12.91 18.46 -46.00
C GLU A 9 -11.68 18.26 -46.90
N ASP A 10 -11.89 17.90 -48.16
CA ASP A 10 -10.80 17.68 -49.12
C ASP A 10 -9.97 18.96 -49.36
N GLU A 11 -10.61 20.12 -49.52
CA GLU A 11 -9.90 21.39 -49.71
C GLU A 11 -9.23 21.90 -48.43
N THR A 12 -9.81 21.61 -47.26
CA THR A 12 -9.21 21.93 -45.96
C THR A 12 -7.94 21.11 -45.75
N ILE A 13 -7.98 19.80 -46.02
CA ILE A 13 -6.81 18.91 -45.93
C ILE A 13 -5.72 19.38 -46.89
N LYS A 14 -6.05 19.63 -48.16
CA LYS A 14 -5.08 20.14 -49.13
C LYS A 14 -4.48 21.49 -48.72
N GLY A 15 -5.27 22.35 -48.09
CA GLY A 15 -4.80 23.61 -47.54
C GLY A 15 -3.73 23.39 -46.46
N TYR A 16 -4.03 22.53 -45.48
CA TYR A 16 -3.09 22.18 -44.41
C TYR A 16 -1.84 21.47 -44.93
N ASP A 17 -1.99 20.53 -45.87
CA ASP A 17 -0.86 19.82 -46.47
C ASP A 17 0.08 20.78 -47.20
N ARG A 18 -0.49 21.72 -47.96
CA ARG A 18 0.29 22.75 -48.66
C ARG A 18 1.02 23.66 -47.68
N GLU A 19 0.36 24.10 -46.62
CA GLU A 19 0.96 24.96 -45.60
C GLU A 19 2.09 24.23 -44.84
N ALA A 20 1.88 22.96 -44.50
CA ALA A 20 2.89 22.12 -43.89
C ALA A 20 4.11 21.92 -44.79
N GLU A 21 3.91 21.64 -46.08
CA GLU A 21 5.03 21.48 -47.03
C GLU A 21 5.82 22.78 -47.20
N MET A 22 5.14 23.93 -47.26
CA MET A 22 5.80 25.24 -47.30
C MET A 22 6.63 25.49 -46.05
N ALA A 23 6.11 25.18 -44.86
CA ALA A 23 6.85 25.32 -43.60
C ALA A 23 8.08 24.39 -43.55
N LEU A 24 7.94 23.15 -44.03
CA LEU A 24 9.06 22.20 -44.12
C LEU A 24 10.15 22.69 -45.07
N GLU A 25 9.78 23.22 -46.23
CA GLU A 25 10.74 23.78 -47.19
C GLU A 25 11.45 25.02 -46.63
N ALA A 26 10.75 25.90 -45.91
CA ALA A 26 11.36 27.06 -45.25
C ALA A 26 12.40 26.66 -44.19
N VAL A 27 12.19 25.53 -43.49
CA VAL A 27 13.17 24.97 -42.56
C VAL A 27 14.35 24.33 -43.31
N LYS A 28 14.09 23.57 -44.38
CA LYS A 28 15.15 22.92 -45.19
C LYS A 28 16.03 23.93 -45.93
N SER A 29 15.46 25.03 -46.41
CA SER A 29 16.17 26.10 -47.11
C SER A 29 17.02 26.96 -46.16
N GLY A 30 16.83 26.82 -44.85
CA GLY A 30 17.47 27.65 -43.83
C GLY A 30 16.87 29.05 -43.71
N GLU A 31 15.72 29.31 -44.35
CA GLU A 31 14.93 30.54 -44.15
C GLU A 31 14.43 30.63 -42.70
N VAL A 32 14.12 29.48 -42.10
CA VAL A 32 13.82 29.34 -40.67
C VAL A 32 14.97 28.64 -39.96
N ASP A 33 15.53 29.28 -38.94
CA ASP A 33 16.54 28.68 -38.07
C ASP A 33 15.90 27.65 -37.13
N ILE A 34 16.34 26.40 -37.27
CA ILE A 34 15.89 25.26 -36.46
C ILE A 34 16.12 25.50 -34.97
N ASN A 35 17.22 26.16 -34.60
CA ASN A 35 17.54 26.39 -33.18
C ASN A 35 16.56 27.39 -32.56
N GLN A 36 16.23 28.48 -33.28
CA GLN A 36 15.24 29.44 -32.83
C GLN A 36 13.83 28.83 -32.77
N LEU A 37 13.50 27.96 -33.72
CA LEU A 37 12.24 27.21 -33.68
C LEU A 37 12.16 26.28 -32.46
N ALA A 38 13.25 25.55 -32.17
CA ALA A 38 13.35 24.68 -31.00
C ALA A 38 13.25 25.46 -29.68
N GLU A 39 13.92 26.62 -29.58
CA GLU A 39 13.82 27.51 -28.42
C GLU A 39 12.39 28.04 -28.24
N THR A 40 11.73 28.43 -29.33
CA THR A 40 10.33 28.90 -29.30
C THR A 40 9.40 27.80 -28.83
N TRP A 41 9.59 26.57 -29.31
CA TRP A 41 8.83 25.40 -28.86
C TRP A 41 9.09 25.07 -27.39
N ALA A 42 10.34 25.08 -26.95
CA ALA A 42 10.71 24.84 -25.55
C ALA A 42 10.10 25.89 -24.62
N LYS A 43 10.11 27.16 -25.03
CA LYS A 43 9.46 28.26 -24.31
C LYS A 43 7.95 28.07 -24.23
N ALA A 44 7.28 27.80 -25.36
CA ALA A 44 5.85 27.56 -25.38
C ALA A 44 5.45 26.35 -24.53
N TYR A 45 6.22 25.25 -24.60
CA TYR A 45 6.00 24.07 -23.76
C TYR A 45 6.14 24.40 -22.28
N LYS A 46 7.21 25.13 -21.89
CA LYS A 46 7.40 25.56 -20.51
C LYS A 46 6.26 26.45 -20.02
N GLU A 47 5.89 27.47 -20.79
CA GLU A 47 4.85 28.42 -20.41
C GLU A 47 3.47 27.76 -20.31
N THR A 48 3.13 26.86 -21.23
CA THR A 48 1.80 26.23 -21.27
C THR A 48 1.68 24.96 -20.43
N THR A 49 2.76 24.21 -20.27
CA THR A 49 2.71 22.89 -19.60
C THR A 49 3.13 23.00 -18.15
N LEU A 50 4.14 23.80 -17.80
CA LEU A 50 4.59 23.91 -16.41
C LEU A 50 3.69 24.82 -15.55
N GLU A 51 2.88 25.70 -16.15
CA GLU A 51 1.88 26.48 -15.41
C GLU A 51 0.75 25.60 -14.85
N TYR A 52 0.44 24.49 -15.53
CA TYR A 52 -0.63 23.55 -15.12
C TYR A 52 -0.11 22.18 -14.67
N ALA A 53 1.18 21.87 -14.87
CA ALA A 53 1.79 20.68 -14.30
C ALA A 53 1.91 20.86 -12.79
N LYS A 54 1.32 19.94 -12.04
CA LYS A 54 1.60 19.86 -10.60
C LYS A 54 3.10 19.61 -10.41
N PRO A 55 3.76 20.31 -9.48
CA PRO A 55 5.10 19.92 -9.04
C PRO A 55 5.11 18.45 -8.68
N GLU A 56 6.21 17.75 -8.98
CA GLU A 56 6.44 16.40 -8.49
C GLU A 56 6.26 16.45 -6.96
N GLU A 57 5.21 15.79 -6.45
CA GLU A 57 4.96 15.77 -5.01
C GLU A 57 6.19 15.13 -4.36
N ASN A 58 6.73 15.78 -3.32
CA ASN A 58 7.83 15.22 -2.54
C ASN A 58 7.49 13.75 -2.21
N SER A 59 8.46 12.85 -2.42
CA SER A 59 8.27 11.46 -2.06
C SER A 59 7.94 11.40 -0.57
N TRP A 60 6.86 10.67 -0.22
CA TRP A 60 6.44 10.44 1.16
C TRP A 60 7.57 9.96 2.07
N ASP A 61 8.61 9.33 1.50
CA ASP A 61 9.79 8.86 2.20
C ASP A 61 10.68 9.99 2.75
N GLU A 62 10.76 11.13 2.06
CA GLU A 62 11.54 12.29 2.53
C GLU A 62 10.82 12.99 3.69
N ASP A 63 9.49 13.15 3.59
CA ASP A 63 8.69 13.79 4.63
C ASP A 63 8.60 12.95 5.92
N PHE A 64 8.64 11.62 5.84
CA PHE A 64 8.61 10.77 7.04
C PHE A 64 9.88 10.89 7.88
N ALA A 65 11.05 10.94 7.26
CA ALA A 65 12.32 10.99 7.96
C ALA A 65 12.45 12.28 8.80
N ASP A 66 12.04 13.41 8.24
CA ASP A 66 12.07 14.71 8.93
C ASP A 66 11.07 14.77 10.09
N VAL A 67 9.84 14.29 9.89
CA VAL A 67 8.84 14.24 10.96
C VAL A 67 9.27 13.30 12.09
N TYR A 68 9.89 12.16 11.76
CA TYR A 68 10.42 11.23 12.76
C TYR A 68 11.61 11.83 13.53
N HIS A 69 12.51 12.54 12.84
CA HIS A 69 13.62 13.26 13.45
C HIS A 69 13.12 14.33 14.43
N ASP A 70 12.15 15.15 14.01
CA ASP A 70 11.50 16.15 14.86
C ASP A 70 10.84 15.52 16.09
N LEU A 71 10.20 14.37 15.91
CA LEU A 71 9.54 13.66 17.01
C LEU A 71 10.54 13.14 18.05
N ILE A 72 11.66 12.53 17.62
CA ILE A 72 12.69 12.02 18.54
C ILE A 72 13.36 13.16 19.31
N HIS A 73 13.58 14.31 18.66
CA HIS A 73 14.18 15.47 19.31
C HIS A 73 13.16 16.37 20.04
N SER A 74 11.87 16.06 19.91
CA SER A 74 10.83 16.82 20.59
C SER A 74 10.89 16.64 22.11
N PRO A 75 10.42 17.63 22.89
CA PRO A 75 10.26 17.48 24.35
C PRO A 75 9.34 16.33 24.78
N ALA A 76 8.55 15.77 23.85
CA ALA A 76 7.64 14.66 24.12
C ALA A 76 8.31 13.28 24.00
N SER A 77 9.52 13.20 23.44
CA SER A 77 10.19 11.92 23.15
C SER A 77 10.45 11.08 24.41
N GLU A 78 10.86 11.71 25.51
CA GLU A 78 11.05 11.02 26.80
C GLU A 78 9.72 10.45 27.32
N THR A 79 8.62 11.19 27.18
CA THR A 79 7.28 10.70 27.56
C THR A 79 6.86 9.50 26.70
N LEU A 80 7.09 9.58 25.39
CA LEU A 80 6.78 8.50 24.46
C LEU A 80 7.61 7.24 24.73
N LEU A 81 8.92 7.38 24.97
CA LEU A 81 9.80 6.27 25.33
C LEU A 81 9.39 5.62 26.66
N ASN A 82 8.99 6.41 27.65
CA ASN A 82 8.49 5.89 28.91
C ASN A 82 7.16 5.13 28.73
N LEU A 83 6.25 5.65 27.90
CA LEU A 83 5.01 4.94 27.56
C LEU A 83 5.30 3.65 26.82
N GLU A 84 6.17 3.68 25.81
CA GLU A 84 6.58 2.49 25.05
C GLU A 84 7.17 1.42 25.97
N HIS A 85 8.08 1.81 26.88
CA HIS A 85 8.64 0.90 27.87
C HIS A 85 7.57 0.30 28.79
N ASN A 86 6.66 1.14 29.32
CA ASN A 86 5.58 0.67 30.20
C ASN A 86 4.64 -0.30 29.47
N TYR A 87 4.21 0.03 28.25
CA TYR A 87 3.38 -0.85 27.45
C TYR A 87 4.10 -2.16 27.14
N PHE A 88 5.39 -2.09 26.78
CA PHE A 88 6.19 -3.27 26.52
C PHE A 88 6.24 -4.21 27.73
N VAL A 89 6.52 -3.68 28.92
CA VAL A 89 6.56 -4.48 30.16
C VAL A 89 5.19 -5.10 30.45
N SER A 90 4.12 -4.29 30.47
CA SER A 90 2.77 -4.77 30.79
C SER A 90 2.26 -5.82 29.79
N ILE A 91 2.52 -5.62 28.49
CA ILE A 91 2.12 -6.58 27.45
C ILE A 91 2.94 -7.87 27.58
N SER A 92 4.24 -7.76 27.87
CA SER A 92 5.11 -8.93 28.05
C SER A 92 4.68 -9.78 29.26
N GLU A 93 4.29 -9.14 30.36
CA GLU A 93 3.73 -9.80 31.53
C GLU A 93 2.42 -10.52 31.19
N LEU A 94 1.49 -9.84 30.51
CA LEU A 94 0.21 -10.43 30.10
C LEU A 94 0.39 -11.63 29.16
N ILE A 95 1.34 -11.55 28.22
CA ILE A 95 1.70 -12.65 27.32
C ILE A 95 2.26 -13.83 28.12
N SER A 96 3.16 -13.57 29.07
CA SER A 96 3.75 -14.60 29.94
C SER A 96 2.68 -15.30 30.79
N GLU A 97 1.75 -14.54 31.37
CA GLU A 97 0.62 -15.08 32.12
C GLU A 97 -0.28 -15.97 31.26
N ARG A 98 -0.63 -15.49 30.05
CA ARG A 98 -1.39 -16.27 29.08
C ARG A 98 -0.66 -17.57 28.73
N ASP A 99 0.64 -17.53 28.48
CA ASP A 99 1.41 -18.71 28.10
C ASP A 99 1.47 -19.74 29.24
N VAL A 100 1.58 -19.28 30.49
CA VAL A 100 1.48 -20.14 31.68
C VAL A 100 0.11 -20.79 31.79
N GLU A 101 -0.97 -20.03 31.63
CA GLU A 101 -2.34 -20.56 31.71
C GLU A 101 -2.67 -21.53 30.57
N LEU A 102 -2.20 -21.25 29.35
CA LEU A 102 -2.31 -22.18 28.21
C LEU A 102 -1.57 -23.49 28.49
N LYS A 103 -0.36 -23.42 29.05
CA LYS A 103 0.39 -24.61 29.42
C LYS A 103 -0.33 -25.44 30.49
N LYS A 104 -0.85 -24.79 31.55
CA LYS A 104 -1.64 -25.48 32.58
C LYS A 104 -2.89 -26.14 32.01
N LEU A 105 -3.59 -25.46 31.08
CA LEU A 105 -4.76 -26.01 30.41
C LEU A 105 -4.40 -27.26 29.62
N GLN A 106 -3.31 -27.21 28.83
CA GLN A 106 -2.83 -28.36 28.05
C GLN A 106 -2.43 -29.53 28.95
N GLU A 107 -1.70 -29.29 30.03
CA GLU A 107 -1.31 -30.33 30.99
C GLU A 107 -2.54 -31.01 31.62
N ARG A 108 -3.56 -30.22 32.02
CA ARG A 108 -4.81 -30.75 32.55
C ARG A 108 -5.57 -31.57 31.51
N GLN A 109 -5.72 -31.06 30.30
CA GLN A 109 -6.41 -31.76 29.21
C GLN A 109 -5.70 -33.07 28.85
N GLY A 110 -4.36 -33.08 28.83
CA GLY A 110 -3.56 -34.28 28.66
C GLY A 110 -3.83 -35.33 29.74
N ALA A 111 -3.78 -34.93 31.01
CA ALA A 111 -4.04 -35.84 32.13
C ALA A 111 -5.49 -36.39 32.12
N GLU A 112 -6.47 -35.57 31.74
CA GLU A 112 -7.86 -36.00 31.59
C GLU A 112 -8.02 -37.04 30.46
N MET A 113 -7.40 -36.79 29.30
CA MET A 113 -7.43 -37.69 28.16
C MET A 113 -6.75 -39.02 28.48
N ASP A 114 -5.58 -39.00 29.13
CA ASP A 114 -4.86 -40.20 29.57
C ASP A 114 -5.73 -41.05 30.51
N LYS A 115 -6.43 -40.41 31.45
CA LYS A 115 -7.33 -41.10 32.38
C LYS A 115 -8.49 -41.76 31.66
N VAL A 116 -9.12 -41.07 30.72
CA VAL A 116 -10.24 -41.64 29.96
C VAL A 116 -9.77 -42.80 29.08
N MET A 117 -8.62 -42.67 28.43
CA MET A 117 -8.02 -43.75 27.62
C MET A 117 -7.69 -45.00 28.46
N GLN A 118 -7.25 -44.84 29.71
CA GLN A 118 -6.98 -45.96 30.62
C GLN A 118 -8.25 -46.72 31.04
N GLU A 119 -9.40 -46.05 31.06
CA GLU A 119 -10.70 -46.59 31.44
C GLU A 119 -11.56 -47.05 30.25
N LEU A 120 -11.09 -46.79 29.02
CA LEU A 120 -11.76 -47.18 27.78
C LEU A 120 -11.92 -48.70 27.69
N GLY A 121 -13.15 -49.16 27.45
CA GLY A 121 -13.48 -50.58 27.39
C GLY A 121 -13.58 -51.27 28.76
N LYS A 122 -13.29 -50.56 29.86
CA LYS A 122 -13.55 -51.03 31.23
C LYS A 122 -14.83 -50.41 31.78
N SER A 123 -14.83 -49.09 31.91
CA SER A 123 -15.91 -48.30 32.52
C SER A 123 -16.38 -47.16 31.62
N LEU A 124 -15.59 -46.76 30.62
CA LEU A 124 -15.90 -45.72 29.66
C LEU A 124 -15.96 -46.26 28.22
N THR A 125 -16.69 -45.52 27.38
CA THR A 125 -16.92 -45.85 25.97
C THR A 125 -16.23 -44.86 25.04
N ASP A 126 -16.14 -45.20 23.76
CA ASP A 126 -15.64 -44.28 22.72
C ASP A 126 -16.46 -42.98 22.64
N GLN A 127 -17.76 -43.04 22.99
CA GLN A 127 -18.61 -41.86 23.04
C GLN A 127 -18.18 -40.90 24.15
N ASP A 128 -17.72 -41.42 25.30
CA ASP A 128 -17.23 -40.61 26.41
C ASP A 128 -15.92 -39.90 26.04
N VAL A 129 -15.03 -40.59 25.31
CA VAL A 129 -13.79 -40.00 24.74
C VAL A 129 -14.13 -38.85 23.80
N ASN A 130 -15.03 -39.08 22.84
CA ASN A 130 -15.42 -38.06 21.86
C ASN A 130 -16.09 -36.85 22.52
N SER A 131 -16.89 -37.09 23.56
CA SER A 131 -17.54 -36.02 24.34
C SER A 131 -16.52 -35.18 25.12
N LEU A 132 -15.48 -35.80 25.68
CA LEU A 132 -14.38 -35.09 26.33
C LEU A 132 -13.57 -34.27 25.31
N ALA A 133 -13.22 -34.86 24.18
CA ALA A 133 -12.49 -34.18 23.11
C ALA A 133 -13.26 -32.95 22.60
N ALA A 134 -14.58 -33.06 22.39
CA ALA A 134 -15.42 -31.94 22.00
C ALA A 134 -15.36 -30.78 23.01
N ARG A 135 -15.43 -31.08 24.31
CA ARG A 135 -15.30 -30.07 25.37
C ARG A 135 -13.92 -29.41 25.39
N HIS A 136 -12.85 -30.18 25.16
CA HIS A 136 -11.50 -29.62 25.05
C HIS A 136 -11.39 -28.66 23.85
N PHE A 137 -11.94 -29.02 22.69
CA PHE A 137 -12.00 -28.14 21.51
C PHE A 137 -12.80 -26.86 21.77
N GLU A 138 -13.99 -26.95 22.39
CA GLU A 138 -14.80 -25.79 22.75
C GLU A 138 -14.04 -24.85 23.69
N SER A 139 -13.35 -25.39 24.69
CA SER A 139 -12.57 -24.58 25.65
C SER A 139 -11.36 -23.88 25.04
N GLN A 140 -10.86 -24.34 23.89
CA GLN A 140 -9.76 -23.72 23.17
C GLN A 140 -10.22 -22.62 22.19
N GLN A 141 -11.50 -22.61 21.77
CA GLN A 141 -12.04 -21.61 20.82
C GLN A 141 -12.49 -20.30 21.48
N VAL A 142 -12.59 -20.25 22.82
CA VAL A 142 -13.11 -19.09 23.57
C VAL A 142 -12.00 -18.17 24.11
N ASN A 143 -10.73 -18.42 23.78
CA ASN A 143 -9.58 -17.57 24.13
C ASN A 143 -8.94 -16.92 22.90
#